data_AF-A0A3D5PGH2-F1
#
_entry.id   AF-A0A3D5PGH2-F1
#
_cell.length_a   1.000
_cell.length_b   1.000
_cell.length_c   1.000
_cell.angle_alpha   90.00
_cell.angle_beta   90.00
_cell.angle_gamma   90.00
#
_symmetry.space_group_name_H-M   'P 1'
#
loop_
_entity.id
_entity.type
_entity.pdbx_description
1 polymer ?
#
loop_
_entity_poly.entity_id
_entity_poly.type
_entity_poly.pdbx_seq_one_letter_code
_entity_poly.pdbx_strand_id
1 'polypeptide(L)'
;MKNTRKMRTLALTLALCLALVCLAPAALVCASTDLEPPEPLVYENIYYFSDYYYASNFYNQVLLNIQGVSSVHFEQIEFEGLNTLQNMYSLGVFNNVEDSLVIMELRSMSQENYALLEDVFDVLKTNGCKIMFLNGVEEVKMLPMWQSDFYSTFSNRFLRYVDIHVNLDIFSVFIDTIFEMYEDDKSMDSVTILLDGSFLWSELSYYGFPWYIEGWEYRANANDYYAGDTFDYHILRYIRYYMQEAGGYNSLLKFMEDNNIKIFCYEKNDYDDYYMNLLTGEIYHTDGRDSYELDEAAANEFVFAIGTSFRGKDYVDEWMNSLLEYMEREAWYFPVYFYNGNDLTVDNAPSEFYEIHGTNYFEFNILPDIIRALACDADMSVYDNWAGRCEVTHKPIYEGEGGWLNMYMRFLPILPI
;
A
#
# COMPACT_ATOMS: atom_id res chain seq x y z
N MET A 1 49.76 -4.42 22.48
CA MET A 1 49.82 -5.00 21.11
C MET A 1 49.21 -6.40 20.94
N LYS A 2 48.56 -7.04 21.94
CA LYS A 2 47.91 -8.36 21.77
C LYS A 2 46.38 -8.33 21.50
N ASN A 3 45.69 -7.21 21.77
CA ASN A 3 44.23 -7.11 21.66
C ASN A 3 43.70 -6.70 20.27
N THR A 4 44.49 -6.02 19.45
CA THR A 4 44.09 -5.58 18.10
C THR A 4 43.96 -6.73 17.12
N ARG A 5 44.69 -7.84 17.32
CA ARG A 5 44.55 -9.05 16.49
C ARG A 5 43.23 -9.77 16.79
N LYS A 6 42.86 -9.92 18.06
CA LYS A 6 41.61 -10.59 18.47
C LYS A 6 40.36 -9.81 18.05
N MET A 7 40.35 -8.48 18.18
CA MET A 7 39.24 -7.66 17.69
C MET A 7 39.12 -7.71 16.16
N ARG A 8 40.23 -7.71 15.41
CA ARG A 8 40.20 -7.89 13.96
C ARG A 8 39.67 -9.26 13.55
N THR A 9 40.05 -10.33 14.25
CA THR A 9 39.54 -11.68 13.97
C THR A 9 38.05 -11.76 14.30
N LEU A 10 37.59 -11.17 15.41
CA LEU A 10 36.17 -11.17 15.79
C LEU A 10 35.33 -10.37 14.78
N ALA A 11 35.79 -9.19 14.36
CA ALA A 11 35.12 -8.37 13.35
C ALA A 11 35.06 -9.06 11.98
N LEU A 12 36.15 -9.75 11.57
CA LEU A 12 36.15 -10.56 10.36
C LEU A 12 35.21 -11.77 10.46
N THR A 13 35.08 -12.38 11.64
CA THR A 13 34.18 -13.51 11.84
C THR A 13 32.72 -13.06 11.83
N LEU A 14 32.40 -11.93 12.46
CA LEU A 14 31.07 -11.32 12.40
C LEU A 14 30.72 -10.85 10.99
N ALA A 15 31.66 -10.22 10.26
CA ALA A 15 31.44 -9.84 8.87
C ALA A 15 31.26 -11.05 7.94
N LEU A 16 31.97 -12.17 8.20
CA LEU A 16 31.74 -13.42 7.48
C LEU A 16 30.37 -14.04 7.82
N CYS A 17 29.96 -14.01 9.09
CA CYS A 17 28.65 -14.50 9.52
C CYS A 17 27.51 -13.64 8.96
N LEU A 18 27.66 -12.31 8.93
CA LEU A 18 26.71 -11.40 8.29
C LEU A 18 26.66 -11.65 6.78
N ALA A 19 27.81 -11.76 6.11
CA ALA A 19 27.87 -12.11 4.70
C ALA A 19 27.23 -13.48 4.41
N LEU A 20 27.40 -14.47 5.30
CA LEU A 20 26.75 -15.78 5.18
C LEU A 20 25.24 -15.73 5.41
N VAL A 21 24.72 -14.84 6.28
CA VAL A 21 23.27 -14.69 6.51
C VAL A 21 22.62 -13.85 5.39
N CYS A 22 23.28 -12.77 4.95
CA CYS A 22 22.78 -11.91 3.88
C CYS A 22 22.93 -12.54 2.48
N LEU A 23 23.95 -13.38 2.27
CA LEU A 23 24.16 -14.08 1.00
C LEU A 23 23.63 -15.52 1.02
N ALA A 24 23.19 -16.10 2.14
CA ALA A 24 22.62 -17.46 2.11
C ALA A 24 21.38 -17.58 1.22
N PRO A 25 20.42 -16.63 1.21
CA PRO A 25 19.28 -16.70 0.30
C PRO A 25 19.73 -16.56 -1.17
N ALA A 26 20.63 -15.61 -1.46
CA ALA A 26 21.12 -15.37 -2.82
C ALA A 26 22.10 -16.45 -3.32
N ALA A 27 22.89 -17.06 -2.45
CA ALA A 27 23.87 -18.09 -2.79
C ALA A 27 23.27 -19.50 -2.82
N LEU A 28 22.19 -19.79 -2.09
CA LEU A 28 21.40 -21.01 -2.35
C LEU A 28 20.76 -20.96 -3.73
N VAL A 29 20.29 -19.78 -4.17
CA VAL A 29 19.74 -19.57 -5.52
C VAL A 29 20.83 -19.61 -6.61
N CYS A 30 22.05 -19.14 -6.33
CA CYS A 30 23.14 -19.17 -7.32
C CYS A 30 24.00 -20.46 -7.33
N ALA A 31 23.94 -21.31 -6.31
CA ALA A 31 24.70 -22.57 -6.26
C ALA A 31 23.98 -23.77 -6.92
N SER A 32 22.72 -23.61 -7.35
CA SER A 32 21.94 -24.64 -8.05
C SER A 32 22.15 -24.63 -9.57
N THR A 33 23.37 -24.34 -10.05
CA THR A 33 23.68 -24.43 -11.49
C THR A 33 23.82 -25.86 -12.01
N ASP A 34 23.63 -26.87 -11.16
CA ASP A 34 23.12 -28.16 -11.62
C ASP A 34 21.59 -28.05 -11.59
N LEU A 35 21.00 -27.50 -12.66
CA LEU A 35 19.56 -27.42 -12.83
C LEU A 35 19.02 -28.85 -12.92
N GLU A 36 18.63 -29.43 -11.77
CA GLU A 36 17.59 -30.44 -11.78
C GLU A 36 16.43 -29.87 -12.61
N PRO A 37 15.87 -30.67 -13.54
CA PRO A 37 14.70 -30.23 -14.29
C PRO A 37 13.66 -29.77 -13.26
N PRO A 38 13.07 -28.58 -13.45
CA PRO A 38 12.26 -28.01 -12.41
C PRO A 38 11.07 -28.94 -12.16
N GLU A 39 10.64 -29.07 -10.89
CA GLU A 39 9.64 -30.05 -10.52
C GLU A 39 8.40 -29.96 -11.42
N PRO A 40 7.82 -31.12 -11.81
CA PRO A 40 6.66 -31.15 -12.67
C PRO A 40 5.49 -30.45 -11.97
N LEU A 41 4.73 -29.66 -12.74
CA LEU A 41 3.56 -29.01 -12.19
C LEU A 41 2.49 -30.05 -11.85
N VAL A 42 1.86 -29.88 -10.69
CA VAL A 42 0.64 -30.62 -10.31
C VAL A 42 -0.56 -29.98 -11.03
N TYR A 43 -0.54 -28.65 -11.15
CA TYR A 43 -1.58 -27.86 -11.79
C TYR A 43 -1.05 -27.29 -13.12
N GLU A 44 -1.29 -28.02 -14.22
CA GLU A 44 -0.81 -27.63 -15.55
C GLU A 44 -1.72 -26.62 -16.26
N ASN A 45 -2.93 -26.38 -15.77
CA ASN A 45 -3.85 -25.36 -16.29
C ASN A 45 -3.91 -24.19 -15.31
N ILE A 46 -3.64 -22.99 -15.81
CA ILE A 46 -3.68 -21.76 -15.02
C ILE A 46 -4.83 -20.90 -15.52
N TYR A 47 -5.71 -20.48 -14.61
CA TYR A 47 -6.76 -19.49 -14.88
C TYR A 47 -6.41 -18.20 -14.16
N TYR A 48 -6.32 -17.10 -14.90
CA TYR A 48 -6.03 -15.79 -14.38
C TYR A 48 -7.21 -14.85 -14.63
N PHE A 49 -7.82 -14.41 -13.54
CA PHE A 49 -8.91 -13.45 -13.52
C PHE A 49 -8.39 -12.15 -12.91
N SER A 50 -8.57 -11.01 -13.57
CA SER A 50 -8.03 -9.74 -13.06
C SER A 50 -8.90 -8.54 -13.37
N ASP A 51 -9.09 -7.65 -12.40
CA ASP A 51 -9.64 -6.30 -12.61
C ASP A 51 -8.57 -5.25 -12.98
N TYR A 52 -7.29 -5.62 -12.98
CA TYR A 52 -6.21 -4.69 -13.22
C TYR A 52 -6.17 -4.29 -14.69
N TYR A 53 -6.15 -2.98 -14.96
CA TYR A 53 -6.18 -2.44 -16.32
C TYR A 53 -5.01 -2.95 -17.19
N TYR A 54 -3.84 -3.17 -16.59
CA TYR A 54 -2.66 -3.68 -17.29
C TYR A 54 -2.41 -5.19 -17.06
N ALA A 55 -3.42 -5.95 -16.61
CA ALA A 55 -3.31 -7.39 -16.38
C ALA A 55 -2.79 -8.16 -17.60
N SER A 56 -3.15 -7.72 -18.81
CA SER A 56 -2.64 -8.31 -20.05
C SER A 56 -1.11 -8.26 -20.18
N ASN A 57 -0.44 -7.26 -19.60
CA ASN A 57 1.02 -7.21 -19.57
C ASN A 57 1.59 -8.29 -18.67
N PHE A 58 1.05 -8.43 -17.45
CA PHE A 58 1.44 -9.48 -16.52
C PHE A 58 1.20 -10.88 -17.12
N TYR A 59 0.02 -11.10 -17.70
CA TYR A 59 -0.30 -12.34 -18.41
C TYR A 59 0.71 -12.67 -19.51
N ASN A 60 1.00 -11.71 -20.41
CA ASN A 60 1.87 -11.96 -21.56
C ASN A 60 3.35 -12.12 -21.18
N GLN A 61 3.82 -11.41 -20.15
CA GLN A 61 5.24 -11.36 -19.79
C GLN A 61 5.62 -12.35 -18.69
N VAL A 62 4.68 -12.67 -17.80
CA VAL A 62 4.93 -13.56 -16.66
C VAL A 62 4.27 -14.91 -16.88
N LEU A 63 2.93 -14.95 -16.96
CA LEU A 63 2.19 -16.21 -16.91
C LEU A 63 2.47 -17.13 -18.11
N LEU A 64 2.53 -16.59 -19.33
CA LEU A 64 2.84 -17.38 -20.52
C LEU A 64 4.26 -17.96 -20.53
N ASN A 65 5.16 -17.46 -19.69
CA ASN A 65 6.56 -17.88 -19.63
C ASN A 65 6.84 -18.90 -18.51
N ILE A 66 5.82 -19.28 -17.72
CA ILE A 66 5.97 -20.30 -16.68
C ILE A 66 6.17 -21.68 -17.34
N GLN A 67 7.32 -22.30 -17.06
CA GLN A 67 7.66 -23.60 -17.64
C GLN A 67 6.78 -24.74 -17.10
N GLY A 68 6.31 -25.61 -17.99
CA GLY A 68 5.54 -26.81 -17.63
C GLY A 68 4.03 -26.61 -17.63
N VAL A 69 3.54 -25.41 -17.93
CA VAL A 69 2.11 -25.10 -18.04
C VAL A 69 1.57 -25.61 -19.38
N SER A 70 0.49 -26.39 -19.34
CA SER A 70 -0.22 -26.92 -20.50
C SER A 70 -1.15 -25.88 -21.13
N SER A 71 -1.84 -25.08 -20.32
CA SER A 71 -2.67 -23.97 -20.80
C SER A 71 -2.77 -22.83 -19.80
N VAL A 72 -2.87 -21.60 -20.31
CA VAL A 72 -3.18 -20.40 -19.51
C VAL A 72 -4.43 -19.75 -20.08
N HIS A 73 -5.42 -19.56 -19.24
CA HIS A 73 -6.66 -18.85 -19.53
C HIS A 73 -6.62 -17.48 -18.85
N PHE A 74 -6.98 -16.43 -19.58
CA PHE A 74 -7.04 -15.07 -19.05
C PHE A 74 -8.41 -14.47 -19.30
N GLU A 75 -9.01 -13.93 -18.24
CA GLU A 75 -10.27 -13.20 -18.28
C GLU A 75 -10.12 -11.87 -17.55
N GLN A 76 -10.45 -10.78 -18.25
CA GLN A 76 -10.52 -9.46 -17.63
C GLN A 76 -11.86 -9.31 -16.90
N ILE A 77 -11.80 -8.99 -15.62
CA ILE A 77 -12.95 -8.57 -14.83
C ILE A 77 -13.18 -7.09 -15.13
N GLU A 78 -14.39 -6.78 -15.59
CA GLU A 78 -14.83 -5.42 -15.80
C GLU A 78 -15.57 -4.90 -14.57
N PHE A 79 -15.48 -3.60 -14.34
CA PHE A 79 -16.23 -2.92 -13.28
C PHE A 79 -17.73 -2.89 -13.58
N GLU A 80 -18.07 -2.62 -14.83
CA GLU A 80 -19.43 -2.55 -15.36
C GLU A 80 -19.49 -3.30 -16.68
N GLY A 81 -20.69 -3.80 -17.03
CA GLY A 81 -20.90 -4.49 -18.31
C GLY A 81 -21.20 -5.97 -18.13
N LEU A 82 -20.79 -6.79 -19.10
CA LEU A 82 -21.11 -8.22 -19.13
C LEU A 82 -20.04 -9.08 -18.44
N ASN A 83 -18.81 -8.58 -18.33
CA ASN A 83 -17.69 -9.32 -17.76
C ASN A 83 -17.39 -8.93 -16.30
N THR A 84 -18.41 -8.51 -15.55
CA THR A 84 -18.27 -8.26 -14.12
C THR A 84 -18.14 -9.57 -13.35
N LEU A 85 -17.48 -9.56 -12.19
CA LEU A 85 -17.32 -10.74 -11.33
C LEU A 85 -18.68 -11.40 -11.01
N GLN A 86 -19.69 -10.58 -10.71
CA GLN A 86 -21.06 -11.03 -10.45
C GLN A 86 -21.68 -11.76 -11.65
N ASN A 87 -21.48 -11.23 -12.87
CA ASN A 87 -22.00 -11.86 -14.08
C ASN A 87 -21.27 -13.16 -14.39
N MET A 88 -19.95 -13.20 -14.25
CA MET A 88 -19.15 -14.41 -14.44
C MET A 88 -19.60 -15.53 -13.49
N TYR A 89 -19.81 -15.20 -12.21
CA TYR A 89 -20.36 -16.14 -11.24
C TYR A 89 -21.76 -16.61 -11.63
N SER A 90 -22.67 -15.68 -11.98
CA SER A 90 -24.06 -16.00 -12.34
C SER A 90 -24.17 -16.86 -13.61
N LEU A 91 -23.22 -16.72 -14.54
CA LEU A 91 -23.12 -17.54 -15.75
C LEU A 91 -22.45 -18.90 -15.51
N GLY A 92 -21.97 -19.16 -14.29
CA GLY A 92 -21.31 -20.41 -13.92
C GLY A 92 -19.92 -20.58 -14.54
N VAL A 93 -19.21 -19.47 -14.82
CA VAL A 93 -17.85 -19.51 -15.37
C VAL A 93 -16.93 -20.38 -14.51
N PHE A 94 -16.97 -20.18 -13.19
CA PHE A 94 -16.14 -20.90 -12.23
C PHE A 94 -16.50 -22.38 -12.06
N ASN A 95 -17.74 -22.78 -12.39
CA ASN A 95 -18.19 -24.17 -12.24
C ASN A 95 -17.44 -25.14 -13.18
N ASN A 96 -16.86 -24.63 -14.27
CA ASN A 96 -16.14 -25.44 -15.25
C ASN A 96 -14.61 -25.40 -15.04
N VAL A 97 -14.14 -24.74 -13.98
CA VAL A 97 -12.72 -24.69 -13.62
C VAL A 97 -12.48 -25.79 -12.59
N GLU A 98 -11.72 -26.81 -12.96
CA GLU A 98 -11.45 -28.01 -12.16
C GLU A 98 -9.95 -28.34 -12.18
N ASP A 99 -9.42 -28.88 -11.08
CA ASP A 99 -8.04 -29.37 -10.94
C ASP A 99 -6.97 -28.41 -11.52
N SER A 100 -7.15 -27.11 -11.28
CA SER A 100 -6.35 -26.03 -11.89
C SER A 100 -5.77 -25.08 -10.84
N LEU A 101 -4.76 -24.32 -11.23
CA LEU A 101 -4.31 -23.17 -10.46
C LEU A 101 -5.13 -21.95 -10.89
N VAL A 102 -5.81 -21.32 -9.94
CA VAL A 102 -6.57 -20.09 -10.15
C VAL A 102 -5.84 -18.93 -9.49
N ILE A 103 -5.52 -17.91 -10.28
CA ILE A 103 -5.00 -16.63 -9.82
C ILE A 103 -6.14 -15.63 -9.96
N MET A 104 -6.66 -15.16 -8.85
CA MET A 104 -7.68 -14.10 -8.80
C MET A 104 -6.99 -12.82 -8.34
N GLU A 105 -6.98 -11.80 -9.21
CA GLU A 105 -6.41 -10.50 -8.92
C GLU A 105 -7.49 -9.43 -8.86
N LEU A 106 -7.58 -8.76 -7.71
CA LEU A 106 -8.45 -7.61 -7.51
C LEU A 106 -7.65 -6.46 -6.90
N ARG A 107 -7.28 -5.49 -7.74
CA ARG A 107 -6.62 -4.23 -7.35
C ARG A 107 -7.59 -3.26 -6.71
N SER A 108 -8.87 -3.37 -7.06
CA SER A 108 -9.96 -2.62 -6.46
C SER A 108 -11.06 -3.58 -5.99
N MET A 109 -11.62 -3.31 -4.80
CA MET A 109 -12.67 -4.16 -4.27
C MET A 109 -13.70 -3.33 -3.51
N SER A 110 -14.97 -3.61 -3.79
CA SER A 110 -16.10 -3.11 -3.01
C SER A 110 -16.50 -4.12 -1.94
N GLN A 111 -17.21 -3.66 -0.90
CA GLN A 111 -17.75 -4.56 0.13
C GLN A 111 -18.70 -5.62 -0.44
N GLU A 112 -19.40 -5.30 -1.52
CA GLU A 112 -20.33 -6.22 -2.19
C GLU A 112 -19.62 -7.48 -2.73
N ASN A 113 -18.34 -7.35 -3.08
CA ASN A 113 -17.55 -8.48 -3.59
C ASN A 113 -17.21 -9.51 -2.51
N TYR A 114 -17.26 -9.19 -1.21
CA TYR A 114 -16.74 -10.08 -0.16
C TYR A 114 -17.52 -11.40 -0.06
N ALA A 115 -18.85 -11.33 -0.04
CA ALA A 115 -19.70 -12.52 -0.01
C ALA A 115 -19.63 -13.30 -1.32
N LEU A 116 -19.55 -12.59 -2.45
CA LEU A 116 -19.41 -13.20 -3.78
C LEU A 116 -18.09 -13.96 -3.92
N LEU A 117 -16.98 -13.39 -3.44
CA LEU A 117 -15.67 -14.04 -3.44
C LEU A 117 -15.65 -15.28 -2.56
N GLU A 118 -16.38 -15.26 -1.44
CA GLU A 118 -16.52 -16.44 -0.59
C GLU A 118 -17.18 -17.60 -1.36
N ASP A 119 -18.30 -17.31 -2.04
CA ASP A 119 -19.00 -18.30 -2.87
C ASP A 119 -18.12 -18.79 -4.04
N VAL A 120 -17.43 -17.88 -4.74
CA VAL A 120 -16.55 -18.22 -5.87
C VAL A 120 -15.40 -19.12 -5.41
N PHE A 121 -14.73 -18.78 -4.31
CA PHE A 121 -13.60 -19.57 -3.82
C PHE A 121 -14.04 -20.91 -3.21
N ASP A 122 -15.22 -21.00 -2.59
CA ASP A 122 -15.79 -22.27 -2.14
C ASP A 122 -16.05 -23.23 -3.31
N VAL A 123 -16.61 -22.73 -4.42
CA VAL A 123 -16.80 -23.51 -5.66
C VAL A 123 -15.45 -24.00 -6.21
N LEU A 124 -14.48 -23.11 -6.38
CA LEU A 124 -13.16 -23.46 -6.90
C LEU A 124 -12.44 -24.48 -6.01
N LYS A 125 -12.52 -24.32 -4.69
CA LYS A 125 -11.98 -25.30 -3.74
C LYS A 125 -12.66 -26.66 -3.83
N THR A 126 -13.98 -26.68 -3.96
CA THR A 126 -14.74 -27.92 -4.15
C THR A 126 -14.35 -28.64 -5.44
N ASN A 127 -13.98 -27.89 -6.47
CA ASN A 127 -13.51 -28.39 -7.76
C ASN A 127 -12.02 -28.77 -7.79
N GLY A 128 -11.35 -28.86 -6.63
CA GLY A 128 -9.96 -29.31 -6.54
C GLY A 128 -8.90 -28.26 -6.93
N CYS A 129 -9.29 -26.99 -7.11
CA CYS A 129 -8.35 -25.95 -7.51
C CYS A 129 -7.46 -25.46 -6.37
N LYS A 130 -6.26 -25.00 -6.72
CA LYS A 130 -5.44 -24.13 -5.88
C LYS A 130 -5.75 -22.67 -6.20
N ILE A 131 -5.77 -21.82 -5.19
CA ILE A 131 -6.21 -20.43 -5.30
C ILE A 131 -5.12 -19.52 -4.76
N MET A 132 -4.57 -18.70 -5.66
CA MET A 132 -3.78 -17.53 -5.32
C MET A 132 -4.68 -16.30 -5.40
N PHE A 133 -4.68 -15.48 -4.36
CA PHE A 133 -5.39 -14.21 -4.35
C PHE A 133 -4.43 -13.03 -4.33
N LEU A 134 -4.38 -12.26 -5.41
CA LEU A 134 -3.61 -11.04 -5.53
C LEU A 134 -4.52 -9.85 -5.19
N ASN A 135 -4.27 -9.20 -4.06
CA ASN A 135 -5.20 -8.25 -3.47
C ASN A 135 -4.57 -6.86 -3.38
N GLY A 136 -5.11 -5.87 -4.08
CA GLY A 136 -4.66 -4.48 -4.01
C GLY A 136 -5.28 -3.66 -2.88
N VAL A 137 -6.07 -4.28 -1.99
CA VAL A 137 -6.66 -3.63 -0.82
C VAL A 137 -6.10 -4.28 0.44
N GLU A 138 -5.49 -3.49 1.33
CA GLU A 138 -5.01 -3.99 2.62
C GLU A 138 -6.16 -4.67 3.40
N GLU A 139 -5.89 -5.85 3.96
CA GLU A 139 -6.90 -6.69 4.63
C GLU A 139 -7.54 -5.95 5.81
N VAL A 140 -6.77 -5.15 6.56
CA VAL A 140 -7.28 -4.29 7.63
C VAL A 140 -8.34 -3.29 7.12
N LYS A 141 -8.27 -2.87 5.85
CA LYS A 141 -9.28 -1.98 5.23
C LYS A 141 -10.61 -2.66 4.99
N MET A 142 -10.60 -3.98 4.77
CA MET A 142 -11.81 -4.78 4.59
C MET A 142 -12.57 -4.97 5.90
N LEU A 143 -11.91 -4.77 7.03
CA LEU A 143 -12.49 -5.00 8.33
C LEU A 143 -13.43 -3.84 8.71
N PRO A 144 -14.58 -4.14 9.33
CA PRO A 144 -15.40 -3.12 9.95
C PRO A 144 -14.57 -2.32 10.94
N MET A 145 -14.85 -1.02 11.03
CA MET A 145 -13.97 -0.12 11.78
C MET A 145 -13.90 -0.47 13.27
N TRP A 146 -14.85 -1.19 13.87
CA TRP A 146 -14.80 -1.60 15.28
C TRP A 146 -13.99 -2.86 15.58
N GLN A 147 -13.30 -3.44 14.60
CA GLN A 147 -12.63 -4.73 14.74
C GLN A 147 -11.14 -4.59 15.06
N SER A 148 -10.62 -5.50 15.89
CA SER A 148 -9.20 -5.52 16.34
C SER A 148 -8.44 -6.80 15.98
N ASP A 149 -9.04 -7.69 15.18
CA ASP A 149 -8.44 -8.95 14.77
C ASP A 149 -8.95 -9.38 13.38
N PHE A 150 -8.21 -10.23 12.67
CA PHE A 150 -8.61 -10.72 11.34
C PHE A 150 -9.68 -11.82 11.36
N TYR A 151 -10.00 -12.40 12.52
CA TYR A 151 -10.73 -13.66 12.63
C TYR A 151 -12.19 -13.53 13.06
N SER A 152 -12.61 -12.37 13.54
CA SER A 152 -13.95 -12.14 14.11
C SER A 152 -15.02 -11.60 13.14
N THR A 153 -14.69 -11.28 11.89
CA THR A 153 -15.64 -10.72 10.90
C THR A 153 -15.97 -11.69 9.76
N PHE A 154 -17.01 -11.39 8.99
CA PHE A 154 -17.30 -12.03 7.72
C PHE A 154 -16.64 -11.33 6.52
N SER A 155 -16.21 -10.06 6.66
CA SER A 155 -15.75 -9.23 5.54
C SER A 155 -14.53 -9.77 4.79
N ASN A 156 -13.60 -10.45 5.46
CA ASN A 156 -12.43 -11.08 4.85
C ASN A 156 -12.53 -12.62 4.89
N ARG A 157 -13.71 -13.21 5.10
CA ARG A 157 -13.86 -14.67 5.36
C ARG A 157 -13.50 -15.53 4.16
N PHE A 158 -13.71 -15.00 2.97
CA PHE A 158 -13.33 -15.64 1.71
C PHE A 158 -11.83 -16.03 1.68
N LEU A 159 -10.94 -15.32 2.38
CA LEU A 159 -9.51 -15.63 2.44
C LEU A 159 -9.20 -17.00 3.06
N ARG A 160 -10.14 -17.62 3.79
CA ARG A 160 -10.00 -19.00 4.31
C ARG A 160 -9.98 -20.06 3.22
N TYR A 161 -10.50 -19.73 2.04
CA TYR A 161 -10.51 -20.61 0.88
C TYR A 161 -9.29 -20.37 -0.01
N VAL A 162 -8.42 -19.44 0.32
CA VAL A 162 -7.25 -19.10 -0.49
C VAL A 162 -6.04 -19.89 0.02
N ASP A 163 -5.22 -20.45 -0.88
CA ASP A 163 -3.98 -21.15 -0.50
C ASP A 163 -2.83 -20.18 -0.23
N ILE A 164 -2.78 -19.07 -0.95
CA ILE A 164 -1.87 -17.95 -0.67
C ILE A 164 -2.53 -16.62 -1.03
N HIS A 165 -2.54 -15.71 -0.07
CA HIS A 165 -3.00 -14.34 -0.25
C HIS A 165 -1.78 -13.43 -0.37
N VAL A 166 -1.61 -12.79 -1.52
CA VAL A 166 -0.58 -11.77 -1.75
C VAL A 166 -1.23 -10.38 -1.65
N ASN A 167 -0.89 -9.64 -0.61
CA ASN A 167 -1.38 -8.29 -0.36
C ASN A 167 -0.44 -7.26 -0.98
N LEU A 168 -0.90 -6.62 -2.05
CA LEU A 168 -0.17 -5.67 -2.88
C LEU A 168 -0.31 -4.22 -2.40
N ASP A 169 -1.13 -3.95 -1.37
CA ASP A 169 -1.32 -2.61 -0.82
C ASP A 169 -0.17 -2.23 0.12
N ILE A 170 0.93 -1.76 -0.46
CA ILE A 170 2.08 -1.23 0.29
C ILE A 170 1.79 0.21 0.76
N PHE A 171 0.95 0.95 0.04
CA PHE A 171 0.62 2.35 0.35
C PHE A 171 -0.03 2.51 1.74
N SER A 172 -0.87 1.57 2.15
CA SER A 172 -1.40 1.52 3.52
C SER A 172 -0.30 1.50 4.58
N VAL A 173 0.72 0.65 4.40
CA VAL A 173 1.83 0.49 5.34
C VAL A 173 2.72 1.73 5.33
N PHE A 174 2.90 2.35 4.17
CA PHE A 174 3.63 3.62 4.03
C PHE A 174 3.03 4.71 4.90
N ILE A 175 1.73 4.96 4.79
CA ILE A 175 1.07 5.99 5.61
C ILE A 175 1.09 5.60 7.09
N ASP A 176 0.78 4.34 7.42
CA ASP A 176 0.80 3.85 8.80
C ASP A 176 2.17 4.08 9.45
N THR A 177 3.24 3.75 8.73
CA THR A 177 4.61 3.91 9.23
C THR A 177 4.97 5.37 9.47
N ILE A 178 4.62 6.28 8.55
CA ILE A 178 4.87 7.71 8.73
C ILE A 178 4.18 8.20 9.98
N PHE A 179 2.91 7.90 10.15
CA PHE A 179 2.16 8.43 11.27
C PHE A 179 2.58 7.85 12.62
N GLU A 180 3.00 6.59 12.68
CA GLU A 180 3.64 6.03 13.87
C GLU A 180 4.89 6.80 14.31
N MET A 181 5.61 7.45 13.38
CA MET A 181 6.79 8.25 13.71
C MET A 181 6.47 9.61 14.34
N TYR A 182 5.24 10.12 14.18
CA TYR A 182 4.84 11.49 14.57
C TYR A 182 3.69 11.51 15.58
N GLU A 183 3.53 10.44 16.31
CA GLU A 183 2.54 10.31 17.37
C GLU A 183 3.17 9.68 18.61
N ASP A 184 2.42 9.75 19.71
CA ASP A 184 2.67 8.96 20.90
C ASP A 184 1.51 7.95 21.09
N ASP A 185 1.70 6.97 22.00
CA ASP A 185 0.74 5.91 22.36
C ASP A 185 -0.72 6.37 22.61
N LYS A 186 -0.97 7.68 22.75
CA LYS A 186 -2.27 8.25 23.14
C LYS A 186 -2.70 9.50 22.35
N SER A 187 -1.83 10.08 21.53
CA SER A 187 -2.14 11.34 20.88
C SER A 187 -1.28 11.61 19.66
N MET A 188 -1.84 12.42 18.78
CA MET A 188 -1.15 13.12 17.71
C MET A 188 -1.39 14.62 17.96
N ASP A 189 -0.33 15.36 18.27
CA ASP A 189 -0.41 16.78 18.60
C ASP A 189 0.79 17.57 18.07
N SER A 190 0.58 18.85 17.76
CA SER A 190 1.61 19.74 17.23
C SER A 190 2.28 19.22 15.95
N VAL A 191 1.47 18.62 15.07
CA VAL A 191 1.90 18.07 13.77
C VAL A 191 1.39 18.93 12.62
N THR A 192 2.25 19.21 11.65
CA THR A 192 1.88 19.74 10.34
C THR A 192 2.22 18.77 9.23
N ILE A 193 1.22 18.43 8.43
CA ILE A 193 1.35 17.56 7.26
C ILE A 193 1.26 18.40 5.98
N LEU A 194 2.31 18.37 5.17
CA LEU A 194 2.33 18.98 3.84
C LEU A 194 2.11 17.89 2.79
N LEU A 195 0.92 17.84 2.20
CA LEU A 195 0.58 16.87 1.16
C LEU A 195 0.88 17.44 -0.23
N ASP A 196 1.31 16.59 -1.14
CA ASP A 196 1.11 16.88 -2.55
C ASP A 196 -0.39 16.81 -2.92
N GLY A 197 -0.77 17.36 -4.06
CA GLY A 197 -2.14 17.36 -4.55
C GLY A 197 -2.62 16.02 -5.08
N SER A 198 -1.82 14.95 -5.03
CA SER A 198 -2.27 13.62 -5.46
C SER A 198 -3.23 12.97 -4.44
N PHE A 199 -3.16 13.37 -3.17
CA PHE A 199 -4.04 12.88 -2.10
C PHE A 199 -5.48 13.36 -2.24
N LEU A 200 -5.68 14.55 -2.82
CA LEU A 200 -6.99 15.17 -2.96
C LEU A 200 -7.41 15.31 -4.42
N TRP A 201 -6.61 14.79 -5.37
CA TRP A 201 -6.81 14.80 -6.82
C TRP A 201 -7.54 16.04 -7.39
N SER A 202 -8.88 16.03 -7.42
CA SER A 202 -9.74 17.14 -7.88
C SER A 202 -10.65 17.73 -6.79
N GLU A 203 -10.66 17.16 -5.59
CA GLU A 203 -11.52 17.54 -4.48
C GLU A 203 -11.26 18.96 -4.02
N LEU A 204 -10.01 19.43 -4.08
CA LEU A 204 -9.63 20.82 -3.81
C LEU A 204 -10.44 21.84 -4.62
N SER A 205 -10.80 21.48 -5.86
CA SER A 205 -11.55 22.36 -6.77
C SER A 205 -13.07 22.23 -6.64
N TYR A 206 -13.55 21.13 -6.06
CA TYR A 206 -14.97 20.76 -6.06
C TYR A 206 -15.65 20.96 -4.70
N TYR A 207 -14.91 20.78 -3.62
CA TYR A 207 -15.43 20.86 -2.26
C TYR A 207 -14.94 22.11 -1.53
N GLY A 208 -15.76 22.60 -0.60
CA GLY A 208 -15.40 23.71 0.27
C GLY A 208 -14.71 23.22 1.54
N PHE A 209 -13.55 23.80 1.86
CA PHE A 209 -12.90 23.64 3.15
C PHE A 209 -13.34 24.75 4.13
N PRO A 210 -13.47 24.46 5.43
CA PRO A 210 -13.21 23.18 6.09
C PRO A 210 -14.37 22.18 6.11
N TRP A 211 -15.50 22.48 5.47
CA TRP A 211 -16.68 21.60 5.47
C TRP A 211 -16.40 20.19 4.96
N TYR A 212 -15.43 20.06 4.05
CA TYR A 212 -14.92 18.78 3.59
C TYR A 212 -14.43 17.91 4.78
N ILE A 213 -13.65 18.47 5.71
CA ILE A 213 -13.11 17.74 6.87
C ILE A 213 -14.23 17.22 7.77
N GLU A 214 -15.27 18.01 8.04
CA GLU A 214 -16.39 17.57 8.89
C GLU A 214 -17.27 16.49 8.23
N GLY A 215 -17.35 16.50 6.90
CA GLY A 215 -18.12 15.52 6.13
C GLY A 215 -17.41 14.18 5.88
N TRP A 216 -16.20 14.00 6.40
CA TRP A 216 -15.33 12.87 6.05
C TRP A 216 -15.91 11.50 6.38
N GLU A 217 -16.57 11.34 7.53
CA GLU A 217 -17.09 10.02 7.96
C GLU A 217 -18.17 9.51 7.01
N TYR A 218 -19.00 10.40 6.47
CA TYR A 218 -19.97 10.01 5.46
C TYR A 218 -19.27 9.52 4.19
N ARG A 219 -18.21 10.19 3.75
CA ARG A 219 -17.46 9.78 2.54
C ARG A 219 -16.69 8.50 2.76
N ALA A 220 -15.97 8.37 3.87
CA ALA A 220 -15.23 7.17 4.23
C ALA A 220 -16.14 5.94 4.34
N ASN A 221 -17.37 6.10 4.85
CA ASN A 221 -18.35 5.00 4.93
C ASN A 221 -19.13 4.77 3.64
N ALA A 222 -19.39 5.83 2.86
CA ALA A 222 -20.03 5.74 1.55
C ALA A 222 -19.07 5.30 0.45
N ASN A 223 -17.78 5.16 0.77
CA ASN A 223 -16.79 4.75 -0.21
C ASN A 223 -16.99 3.28 -0.56
N ASP A 224 -17.85 3.06 -1.56
CA ASP A 224 -18.15 1.75 -2.12
C ASP A 224 -16.88 1.07 -2.70
N TYR A 225 -15.73 1.79 -2.78
CA TYR A 225 -14.46 1.28 -3.31
C TYR A 225 -13.24 1.70 -2.46
N TYR A 226 -12.52 0.70 -1.93
CA TYR A 226 -11.37 0.93 -1.05
C TYR A 226 -10.08 1.39 -1.75
N ALA A 227 -10.03 1.36 -3.08
CA ALA A 227 -8.82 1.60 -3.87
C ALA A 227 -8.60 3.06 -4.31
N GLY A 228 -9.53 3.98 -3.99
CA GLY A 228 -9.48 5.38 -4.43
C GLY A 228 -9.40 6.42 -3.31
N ASP A 229 -9.44 6.02 -2.05
CA ASP A 229 -9.59 6.97 -0.92
C ASP A 229 -8.26 7.30 -0.25
N THR A 230 -7.38 8.01 -0.93
CA THR A 230 -6.04 8.33 -0.41
C THR A 230 -6.10 9.26 0.80
N PHE A 231 -7.07 10.18 0.89
CA PHE A 231 -7.14 11.15 1.97
C PHE A 231 -8.10 10.79 3.12
N ASP A 232 -9.37 10.47 2.86
CA ASP A 232 -10.32 10.21 3.96
C ASP A 232 -9.93 8.92 4.71
N TYR A 233 -9.55 7.86 3.99
CA TYR A 233 -9.16 6.59 4.62
C TYR A 233 -7.78 6.63 5.27
N HIS A 234 -6.75 7.15 4.60
CA HIS A 234 -5.39 7.04 5.14
C HIS A 234 -5.00 8.17 6.09
N ILE A 235 -5.60 9.36 5.93
CA ILE A 235 -5.24 10.54 6.73
C ILE A 235 -6.33 10.83 7.77
N LEU A 236 -7.58 11.08 7.35
CA LEU A 236 -8.62 11.53 8.28
C LEU A 236 -9.08 10.43 9.24
N ARG A 237 -9.20 9.18 8.77
CA ARG A 237 -9.49 8.01 9.64
C ARG A 237 -8.47 7.87 10.76
N TYR A 238 -7.22 8.15 10.46
CA TYR A 238 -6.14 8.00 11.41
C TYR A 238 -6.24 9.05 12.53
N ILE A 239 -6.46 10.30 12.16
CA ILE A 239 -6.69 11.39 13.12
C ILE A 239 -7.97 11.12 13.93
N ARG A 240 -9.00 10.56 13.29
CA ARG A 240 -10.25 10.19 13.95
C ARG A 240 -10.04 9.15 15.05
N TYR A 241 -9.15 8.19 14.85
CA TYR A 241 -8.81 7.18 15.87
C TYR A 241 -8.35 7.87 17.16
N TYR A 242 -7.42 8.83 17.07
CA TYR A 242 -6.95 9.61 18.22
C TYR A 242 -8.02 10.50 18.83
N MET A 243 -8.88 11.12 18.02
CA MET A 243 -10.04 11.88 18.53
C MET A 243 -10.93 11.02 19.43
N GLN A 244 -11.07 9.74 19.08
CA GLN A 244 -11.91 8.79 19.80
C GLN A 244 -11.33 8.42 21.16
N GLU A 245 -10.03 8.12 21.19
CA GLU A 245 -9.30 7.80 22.41
C GLU A 245 -9.24 8.99 23.37
N ALA A 246 -9.08 10.21 22.85
CA ALA A 246 -9.13 11.43 23.66
C ALA A 246 -10.51 11.65 24.31
N GLY A 247 -11.58 11.31 23.58
CA GLY A 247 -12.96 11.50 24.02
C GLY A 247 -13.38 12.97 24.10
N GLY A 248 -14.70 13.22 24.16
CA GLY A 248 -15.24 14.58 24.38
C GLY A 248 -15.28 15.51 23.16
N TYR A 249 -14.83 15.04 21.99
CA TYR A 249 -14.93 15.75 20.72
C TYR A 249 -16.09 15.22 19.86
N ASN A 250 -16.87 16.15 19.28
CA ASN A 250 -17.95 15.85 18.32
C ASN A 250 -17.63 16.34 16.90
N SER A 251 -16.42 16.88 16.69
CA SER A 251 -15.99 17.54 15.46
C SER A 251 -14.52 17.20 15.25
N LEU A 252 -14.20 16.64 14.08
CA LEU A 252 -12.82 16.29 13.72
C LEU A 252 -11.98 17.55 13.57
N LEU A 253 -12.56 18.58 12.96
CA LEU A 253 -11.92 19.89 12.82
C LEU A 253 -11.53 20.46 14.18
N LYS A 254 -12.46 20.43 15.16
CA LYS A 254 -12.20 20.96 16.49
C LYS A 254 -11.12 20.19 17.23
N PHE A 255 -11.10 18.87 17.08
CA PHE A 255 -10.02 18.03 17.62
C PHE A 255 -8.67 18.43 17.04
N MET A 256 -8.59 18.59 15.71
CA MET A 256 -7.35 18.99 15.05
C MET A 256 -6.90 20.40 15.48
N GLU A 257 -7.82 21.37 15.57
CA GLU A 257 -7.52 22.72 16.05
C GLU A 257 -6.98 22.72 17.49
N ASP A 258 -7.63 21.99 18.41
CA ASP A 258 -7.26 21.97 19.83
C ASP A 258 -5.93 21.23 20.07
N ASN A 259 -5.57 20.27 19.21
CA ASN A 259 -4.30 19.56 19.26
C ASN A 259 -3.26 20.14 18.30
N ASN A 260 -3.53 21.29 17.69
CA ASN A 260 -2.62 21.97 16.77
C ASN A 260 -2.12 21.05 15.63
N ILE A 261 -3.02 20.21 15.10
CA ILE A 261 -2.79 19.38 13.91
C ILE A 261 -3.19 20.20 12.69
N LYS A 262 -2.26 20.37 11.73
CA LYS A 262 -2.47 21.17 10.52
C LYS A 262 -2.23 20.30 9.29
N ILE A 263 -3.03 20.51 8.25
CA ILE A 263 -2.83 19.84 6.96
C ILE A 263 -2.88 20.89 5.87
N PHE A 264 -1.84 20.93 5.06
CA PHE A 264 -1.76 21.76 3.88
C PHE A 264 -1.62 20.86 2.66
N CYS A 265 -2.28 21.22 1.56
CA CYS A 265 -2.18 20.47 0.32
C CYS A 265 -1.66 21.37 -0.80
N TYR A 266 -0.65 20.89 -1.51
CA TYR A 266 -0.10 21.55 -2.67
C TYR A 266 -1.07 21.48 -3.85
N GLU A 267 -1.29 22.61 -4.50
CA GLU A 267 -1.94 22.66 -5.79
C GLU A 267 -1.33 23.78 -6.63
N LYS A 268 -1.52 23.65 -7.94
CA LYS A 268 -1.05 24.61 -8.91
C LYS A 268 -2.20 25.10 -9.76
N ASN A 269 -2.16 26.38 -10.10
CA ASN A 269 -2.94 26.92 -11.21
C ASN A 269 -1.99 27.41 -12.32
N ASP A 270 -2.55 27.94 -13.41
CA ASP A 270 -1.77 28.41 -14.57
C ASP A 270 -0.68 29.46 -14.22
N TYR A 271 -0.73 30.08 -13.04
CA TYR A 271 0.10 31.22 -12.67
C TYR A 271 0.92 31.01 -11.39
N ASP A 272 0.45 30.18 -10.46
CA ASP A 272 1.01 30.12 -9.11
C ASP A 272 1.00 28.70 -8.51
N ASP A 273 2.08 28.41 -7.78
CA ASP A 273 2.26 27.23 -6.93
C ASP A 273 1.93 27.60 -5.47
N TYR A 274 0.99 26.89 -4.85
CA TYR A 274 0.49 27.25 -3.52
C TYR A 274 0.13 26.02 -2.68
N TYR A 275 0.07 26.26 -1.37
CA TYR A 275 -0.49 25.31 -0.41
C TYR A 275 -1.82 25.85 0.15
N MET A 276 -2.86 25.03 0.15
CA MET A 276 -4.12 25.34 0.79
C MET A 276 -4.16 24.70 2.18
N ASN A 277 -4.43 25.48 3.23
CA ASN A 277 -4.75 24.96 4.55
C ASN A 277 -6.13 24.32 4.53
N LEU A 278 -6.21 23.00 4.70
CA LEU A 278 -7.47 22.26 4.60
C LEU A 278 -8.42 22.50 5.79
N LEU A 279 -7.93 23.07 6.88
CA LEU A 279 -8.73 23.37 8.07
C LEU A 279 -9.35 24.78 8.02
N THR A 280 -8.86 25.66 7.15
CA THR A 280 -9.37 27.04 7.03
C THR A 280 -9.79 27.41 5.61
N GLY A 281 -9.28 26.71 4.60
CA GLY A 281 -9.42 27.05 3.18
C GLY A 281 -8.50 28.19 2.72
N GLU A 282 -7.61 28.67 3.58
CA GLU A 282 -6.66 29.73 3.25
C GLU A 282 -5.56 29.22 2.31
N ILE A 283 -5.09 30.10 1.42
CA ILE A 283 -4.08 29.81 0.40
C ILE A 283 -2.79 30.55 0.76
N TYR A 284 -1.67 29.84 0.62
CA TYR A 284 -0.33 30.34 0.90
C TYR A 284 0.57 30.07 -0.31
N HIS A 285 0.99 31.13 -0.98
CA HIS A 285 1.84 31.06 -2.17
C HIS A 285 3.30 30.76 -1.80
N THR A 286 3.92 29.84 -2.54
CA THR A 286 5.31 29.39 -2.28
C THR A 286 6.37 30.25 -2.95
N ASP A 287 5.98 31.25 -3.73
CA ASP A 287 6.90 32.13 -4.47
C ASP A 287 7.17 33.48 -3.78
N GLY A 288 6.73 33.63 -2.54
CA GLY A 288 7.00 34.82 -1.71
C GLY A 288 6.12 36.04 -2.02
N ARG A 289 4.97 35.85 -2.71
CA ARG A 289 4.03 36.94 -3.02
C ARG A 289 3.09 37.34 -1.86
N ASP A 290 2.93 36.50 -0.84
CA ASP A 290 1.98 36.72 0.24
C ASP A 290 2.56 37.45 1.46
N SER A 291 1.70 38.16 2.19
CA SER A 291 2.09 38.83 3.44
C SER A 291 2.15 37.89 4.66
N TYR A 292 1.64 36.66 4.51
CA TYR A 292 1.72 35.59 5.48
C TYR A 292 2.42 34.42 4.82
N GLU A 293 3.60 34.06 5.31
CA GLU A 293 4.43 33.03 4.72
C GLU A 293 3.96 31.64 5.18
N LEU A 294 4.09 30.64 4.32
CA LEU A 294 3.63 29.28 4.60
C LEU A 294 4.35 28.69 5.82
N ASP A 295 5.64 28.92 5.99
CA ASP A 295 6.46 28.47 7.12
C ASP A 295 5.92 28.99 8.45
N GLU A 296 5.48 30.25 8.54
CA GLU A 296 4.86 30.78 9.75
C GLU A 296 3.52 30.09 10.07
N ALA A 297 2.68 29.90 9.04
CA ALA A 297 1.37 29.28 9.20
C ALA A 297 1.47 27.78 9.53
N ALA A 298 2.40 27.10 8.88
CA ALA A 298 2.66 25.66 8.97
C ALA A 298 3.60 25.29 10.12
N ALA A 299 4.28 26.25 10.76
CA ALA A 299 5.18 26.00 11.88
C ALA A 299 4.51 25.15 12.98
N ASN A 300 5.22 24.11 13.40
CA ASN A 300 4.83 23.19 14.46
C ASN A 300 6.05 22.48 15.04
N GLU A 301 5.85 21.69 16.09
CA GLU A 301 6.91 20.82 16.63
C GLU A 301 7.36 19.79 15.58
N PHE A 302 6.39 19.16 14.93
CA PHE A 302 6.62 18.22 13.84
C PHE A 302 6.07 18.77 12.54
N VAL A 303 6.91 18.79 11.52
CA VAL A 303 6.54 19.16 10.14
C VAL A 303 7.12 18.09 9.23
N PHE A 304 6.33 17.58 8.31
CA PHE A 304 6.80 16.67 7.27
C PHE A 304 5.94 16.77 6.02
N ALA A 305 6.51 16.37 4.88
CA ALA A 305 5.79 16.30 3.63
C ALA A 305 5.55 14.86 3.18
N ILE A 306 4.41 14.63 2.51
CA ILE A 306 4.07 13.36 1.88
C ILE A 306 3.66 13.62 0.43
N GLY A 307 4.23 12.89 -0.52
CA GLY A 307 3.79 12.93 -1.91
C GLY A 307 3.78 11.56 -2.57
N THR A 308 3.24 11.51 -3.78
CA THR A 308 3.16 10.27 -4.56
C THR A 308 3.54 10.49 -6.02
N SER A 309 3.88 9.41 -6.71
CA SER A 309 4.09 9.44 -8.15
C SER A 309 2.81 9.46 -8.99
N PHE A 310 1.62 9.48 -8.38
CA PHE A 310 0.35 9.19 -9.06
C PHE A 310 -0.04 10.20 -10.15
N ARG A 311 0.37 11.46 -10.01
CA ARG A 311 0.13 12.51 -11.02
C ARG A 311 1.22 12.56 -12.11
N GLY A 312 2.19 11.66 -12.09
CA GLY A 312 3.24 11.52 -13.11
C GLY A 312 4.47 12.42 -12.89
N LYS A 313 5.51 12.20 -13.70
CA LYS A 313 6.84 12.82 -13.57
C LYS A 313 6.79 14.34 -13.59
N ASP A 314 6.08 14.93 -14.55
CA ASP A 314 6.02 16.40 -14.70
C ASP A 314 5.47 17.06 -13.43
N TYR A 315 4.41 16.50 -12.84
CA TYR A 315 3.82 17.01 -11.61
C TYR A 315 4.77 16.85 -10.40
N VAL A 316 5.38 15.66 -10.26
CA VAL A 316 6.32 15.39 -9.17
C VAL A 316 7.51 16.33 -9.22
N ASP A 317 8.07 16.56 -10.42
CA ASP A 317 9.19 17.49 -10.60
C ASP A 317 8.79 18.91 -10.23
N GLU A 318 7.60 19.36 -10.63
CA GLU A 318 7.09 20.69 -10.26
C GLU A 318 6.93 20.85 -8.74
N TRP A 319 6.21 19.92 -8.10
CA TRP A 319 5.99 19.94 -6.66
C TRP A 319 7.31 19.88 -5.87
N MET A 320 8.20 18.95 -6.23
CA MET A 320 9.47 18.76 -5.52
C MET A 320 10.40 19.96 -5.70
N ASN A 321 10.48 20.55 -6.91
CA ASN A 321 11.29 21.75 -7.12
C ASN A 321 10.71 22.94 -6.34
N SER A 322 9.39 23.16 -6.37
CA SER A 322 8.73 24.21 -5.59
C SER A 322 8.98 24.06 -4.08
N LEU A 323 8.83 22.83 -3.57
CA LEU A 323 9.10 22.51 -2.17
C LEU A 323 10.55 22.78 -1.78
N LEU A 324 11.52 22.32 -2.59
CA LEU A 324 12.95 22.53 -2.34
C LEU A 324 13.35 24.01 -2.38
N GLU A 325 12.90 24.74 -3.40
CA GLU A 325 13.14 26.19 -3.50
C GLU A 325 12.59 26.92 -2.27
N TYR A 326 11.41 26.51 -1.78
CA TYR A 326 10.82 27.06 -0.56
C TYR A 326 11.66 26.74 0.69
N MET A 327 12.02 25.47 0.89
CA MET A 327 12.83 25.02 2.02
C MET A 327 14.18 25.74 2.08
N GLU A 328 14.85 25.91 0.93
CA GLU A 328 16.13 26.60 0.83
C GLU A 328 16.01 28.10 1.10
N ARG A 329 14.97 28.74 0.58
CA ARG A 329 14.76 30.18 0.74
C ARG A 329 14.49 30.57 2.19
N GLU A 330 13.62 29.82 2.86
CA GLU A 330 13.24 30.10 4.26
C GLU A 330 14.14 29.42 5.28
N ALA A 331 15.11 28.60 4.84
CA ALA A 331 15.94 27.76 5.70
C ALA A 331 15.11 26.88 6.65
N TRP A 332 14.00 26.36 6.14
CA TRP A 332 13.03 25.54 6.88
C TRP A 332 13.05 24.11 6.34
N TYR A 333 13.73 23.22 7.06
CA TYR A 333 14.00 21.85 6.64
C TYR A 333 13.18 20.84 7.45
N PHE A 334 12.60 19.87 6.75
CA PHE A 334 11.78 18.80 7.30
C PHE A 334 11.86 17.56 6.40
N PRO A 335 11.54 16.37 6.91
CA PRO A 335 11.56 15.14 6.13
C PRO A 335 10.45 15.09 5.08
N VAL A 336 10.75 14.45 3.95
CA VAL A 336 9.84 14.23 2.83
C VAL A 336 9.72 12.73 2.57
N TYR A 337 8.50 12.22 2.68
CA TYR A 337 8.17 10.83 2.41
C TYR A 337 7.49 10.71 1.04
N PHE A 338 7.96 9.79 0.22
CA PHE A 338 7.51 9.68 -1.17
C PHE A 338 7.13 8.25 -1.54
N TYR A 339 5.88 8.08 -1.96
CA TYR A 339 5.39 6.81 -2.51
C TYR A 339 5.53 6.79 -4.03
N ASN A 340 6.56 6.10 -4.52
CA ASN A 340 6.87 5.97 -5.93
C ASN A 340 6.23 4.72 -6.55
N GLY A 341 4.91 4.70 -6.60
CA GLY A 341 4.15 3.60 -7.23
C GLY A 341 4.40 3.42 -8.73
N ASN A 342 4.92 4.43 -9.42
CA ASN A 342 5.13 4.44 -10.88
C ASN A 342 6.61 4.28 -11.28
N ASP A 343 7.51 3.96 -10.34
CA ASP A 343 8.95 3.79 -10.56
C ASP A 343 9.61 4.95 -11.34
N LEU A 344 9.23 6.18 -10.98
CA LEU A 344 9.78 7.40 -11.55
C LEU A 344 11.20 7.65 -11.02
N THR A 345 12.06 8.25 -11.82
CA THR A 345 13.33 8.78 -11.31
C THR A 345 13.09 10.15 -10.67
N VAL A 346 13.47 10.33 -9.40
CA VAL A 346 13.42 11.62 -8.70
C VAL A 346 14.83 12.20 -8.66
N ASP A 347 15.08 13.22 -9.49
CA ASP A 347 16.43 13.75 -9.70
C ASP A 347 16.86 14.78 -8.64
N ASN A 348 15.90 15.51 -8.07
CA ASN A 348 16.11 16.57 -7.09
C ASN A 348 15.34 16.24 -5.81
N ALA A 349 15.96 15.54 -4.88
CA ALA A 349 15.36 15.19 -3.59
C ALA A 349 16.01 15.97 -2.43
N PRO A 350 15.26 16.30 -1.36
CA PRO A 350 15.82 16.92 -0.15
C PRO A 350 16.78 15.96 0.57
N SER A 351 17.55 16.48 1.53
CA SER A 351 18.51 15.67 2.28
C SER A 351 17.83 14.57 3.11
N GLU A 352 16.64 14.84 3.64
CA GLU A 352 15.82 13.88 4.39
C GLU A 352 14.67 13.39 3.51
N PHE A 353 15.02 12.57 2.52
CA PHE A 353 14.07 12.00 1.56
C PHE A 353 13.94 10.49 1.75
N TYR A 354 12.72 10.04 2.01
CA TYR A 354 12.38 8.66 2.32
C TYR A 354 11.43 8.12 1.26
N GLU A 355 11.98 7.33 0.34
CA GLU A 355 11.24 6.79 -0.79
C GLU A 355 10.93 5.31 -0.60
N ILE A 356 9.75 4.89 -1.05
CA ILE A 356 9.45 3.49 -1.32
C ILE A 356 8.82 3.32 -2.71
N HIS A 357 8.93 2.12 -3.27
CA HIS A 357 8.38 1.77 -4.57
C HIS A 357 7.08 0.97 -4.45
N GLY A 358 6.32 0.96 -5.54
CA GLY A 358 5.18 0.04 -5.70
C GLY A 358 5.61 -1.43 -5.88
N THR A 359 4.69 -2.26 -6.33
CA THR A 359 4.86 -3.72 -6.40
C THR A 359 5.48 -4.23 -7.70
N ASN A 360 5.78 -3.37 -8.67
CA ASN A 360 6.25 -3.79 -10.01
C ASN A 360 7.44 -4.74 -9.95
N TYR A 361 8.49 -4.40 -9.19
CA TYR A 361 9.67 -5.27 -9.06
C TYR A 361 9.29 -6.67 -8.55
N PHE A 362 8.46 -6.74 -7.51
CA PHE A 362 7.97 -8.00 -6.96
C PHE A 362 7.20 -8.81 -8.00
N GLU A 363 6.25 -8.18 -8.69
CA GLU A 363 5.38 -8.86 -9.66
C GLU A 363 6.16 -9.46 -10.83
N PHE A 364 7.20 -8.80 -11.30
CA PHE A 364 7.99 -9.29 -12.44
C PHE A 364 9.13 -10.24 -12.05
N ASN A 365 9.65 -10.16 -10.82
CA ASN A 365 10.88 -10.87 -10.44
C ASN A 365 10.71 -11.90 -9.32
N ILE A 366 9.67 -11.81 -8.50
CA ILE A 366 9.49 -12.67 -7.31
C ILE A 366 8.19 -13.46 -7.40
N LEU A 367 7.08 -12.81 -7.75
CA LEU A 367 5.78 -13.44 -7.92
C LEU A 367 5.78 -14.65 -8.89
N PRO A 368 6.54 -14.68 -10.00
CA PRO A 368 6.58 -15.85 -10.88
C PRO A 368 7.06 -17.13 -10.17
N ASP A 369 8.01 -17.01 -9.24
CA ASP A 369 8.52 -18.13 -8.46
C ASP A 369 7.49 -18.63 -7.43
N ILE A 370 6.75 -17.71 -6.82
CA ILE A 370 5.64 -18.04 -5.91
C ILE A 370 4.52 -18.79 -6.66
N ILE A 371 4.15 -18.30 -7.85
CA ILE A 371 3.16 -18.96 -8.71
C ILE A 371 3.64 -20.37 -9.08
N ARG A 372 4.92 -20.51 -9.45
CA ARG A 372 5.50 -21.81 -9.78
C ARG A 372 5.47 -22.76 -8.58
N ALA A 373 5.90 -22.30 -7.41
CA ALA A 373 5.89 -23.10 -6.19
C ALA A 373 4.48 -23.62 -5.87
N LEU A 374 3.49 -22.74 -5.98
CA LEU A 374 2.09 -23.12 -5.78
C LEU A 374 1.59 -24.13 -6.83
N ALA A 375 1.96 -23.95 -8.11
CA ALA A 375 1.60 -24.88 -9.18
C ALA A 375 2.23 -26.29 -9.01
N CYS A 376 3.36 -26.39 -8.29
CA CYS A 376 4.01 -27.65 -7.92
C CYS A 376 3.46 -28.27 -6.62
N ASP A 377 2.48 -27.66 -5.96
CA ASP A 377 2.02 -28.04 -4.61
C ASP A 377 3.17 -28.02 -3.57
N ALA A 378 4.11 -27.09 -3.74
CA ALA A 378 5.20 -26.89 -2.79
C ALA A 378 4.70 -26.31 -1.45
N ASP A 379 5.53 -26.40 -0.42
CA ASP A 379 5.25 -25.79 0.88
C ASP A 379 5.27 -24.26 0.78
N MET A 380 4.09 -23.65 0.88
CA MET A 380 3.91 -22.21 0.75
C MET A 380 4.26 -21.42 2.02
N SER A 381 4.47 -22.08 3.16
CA SER A 381 4.77 -21.40 4.44
C SER A 381 6.07 -20.60 4.41
N VAL A 382 6.98 -20.91 3.48
CA VAL A 382 8.22 -20.15 3.24
C VAL A 382 7.97 -18.73 2.72
N TYR A 383 6.77 -18.47 2.19
CA TYR A 383 6.34 -17.17 1.69
C TYR A 383 5.47 -16.42 2.70
N ASP A 384 5.12 -17.01 3.84
CA ASP A 384 4.32 -16.34 4.87
C ASP A 384 5.17 -15.29 5.61
N ASN A 385 4.91 -14.01 5.34
CA ASN A 385 5.66 -12.90 5.92
C ASN A 385 4.78 -11.76 6.43
N TRP A 386 3.46 -11.94 6.45
CA TRP A 386 2.52 -10.91 6.85
C TRP A 386 1.38 -11.49 7.67
N ALA A 387 0.87 -10.71 8.62
CA ALA A 387 -0.29 -11.14 9.39
C ALA A 387 -1.57 -10.98 8.55
N GLY A 388 -2.38 -12.03 8.47
CA GLY A 388 -3.65 -12.02 7.77
C GLY A 388 -4.54 -13.20 8.16
N ARG A 389 -5.74 -13.27 7.58
CA ARG A 389 -6.68 -14.39 7.80
C ARG A 389 -6.30 -15.65 7.01
N CYS A 390 -5.65 -15.49 5.85
CA CYS A 390 -5.19 -16.62 5.05
C CYS A 390 -4.15 -17.44 5.84
N GLU A 391 -4.00 -18.73 5.52
CA GLU A 391 -2.96 -19.56 6.14
C GLU A 391 -1.56 -19.09 5.76
N VAL A 392 -1.41 -18.59 4.54
CA VAL A 392 -0.18 -17.97 4.03
C VAL A 392 -0.54 -16.59 3.50
N THR A 393 -0.08 -15.55 4.18
CA THR A 393 -0.22 -14.18 3.71
C THR A 393 1.15 -13.60 3.38
N HIS A 394 1.32 -13.23 2.11
CA HIS A 394 2.52 -12.58 1.62
C HIS A 394 2.27 -11.09 1.42
N LYS A 395 3.21 -10.26 1.83
CA LYS A 395 3.28 -8.85 1.44
C LYS A 395 4.64 -8.57 0.79
N PRO A 396 4.70 -7.83 -0.34
CA PRO A 396 5.95 -7.48 -1.02
C PRO A 396 6.81 -6.44 -0.28
N ILE A 397 6.95 -6.57 1.03
CA ILE A 397 7.86 -5.79 1.86
C ILE A 397 8.93 -6.73 2.38
N TYR A 398 10.19 -6.35 2.19
CA TYR A 398 11.36 -7.13 2.58
C TYR A 398 12.27 -6.28 3.46
N GLU A 399 12.82 -6.88 4.51
CA GLU A 399 13.76 -6.20 5.39
C GLU A 399 15.01 -5.76 4.62
N GLY A 400 15.23 -4.44 4.55
CA GLY A 400 16.45 -3.83 4.03
C GLY A 400 17.34 -3.30 5.16
N GLU A 401 18.65 -3.25 4.94
CA GLU A 401 19.57 -2.58 5.87
C GLU A 401 19.21 -1.09 5.97
N GLY A 402 18.77 -0.65 7.15
CA GLY A 402 18.28 0.72 7.34
C GLY A 402 16.86 0.98 6.82
N GLY A 403 16.07 -0.07 6.56
CA GLY A 403 14.67 0.05 6.19
C GLY A 403 13.87 0.80 7.26
N TRP A 404 13.09 1.79 6.83
CA TRP A 404 12.28 2.64 7.70
C TRP A 404 10.79 2.27 7.69
N LEU A 405 10.37 1.44 6.72
CA LEU A 405 8.99 0.96 6.58
C LEU A 405 8.69 -0.16 7.60
N ASN A 406 7.50 -0.15 8.19
CA ASN A 406 7.10 -1.20 9.11
C ASN A 406 6.86 -2.54 8.40
N MET A 407 7.10 -3.62 9.16
CA MET A 407 6.80 -4.99 8.76
C MET A 407 5.45 -5.48 9.32
N TYR A 408 4.54 -4.55 9.63
CA TYR A 408 3.19 -4.81 10.10
C TYR A 408 2.25 -3.67 9.68
N MET A 409 0.94 -3.90 9.78
CA MET A 409 -0.09 -2.87 9.72
C MET A 409 -0.82 -2.83 11.05
N ARG A 410 -1.02 -1.64 11.62
CA ARG A 410 -1.80 -1.53 12.85
C ARG A 410 -3.28 -1.63 12.59
N PHE A 411 -3.98 -2.24 13.54
CA PHE A 411 -5.43 -2.14 13.62
C PHE A 411 -5.75 -0.77 14.23
N LEU A 412 -6.46 0.05 13.48
CA LEU A 412 -7.01 1.32 13.96
C LEU A 412 -8.52 1.17 14.16
N PRO A 413 -8.97 0.44 15.21
CA PRO A 413 -10.37 0.25 15.46
C PRO A 413 -11.01 1.54 15.96
N ILE A 414 -12.07 1.97 15.28
CA ILE A 414 -13.01 2.99 15.71
C ILE A 414 -14.11 2.29 16.50
N LEU A 415 -14.18 2.53 17.81
CA LEU A 415 -15.28 2.03 18.63
C LEU A 415 -16.62 2.56 18.07
N PRO A 416 -17.67 1.72 17.97
CA PRO A 416 -18.99 2.21 17.57
C PRO A 416 -19.45 3.27 18.57
N ILE A 417 -19.95 4.41 18.07
CA ILE A 417 -20.55 5.48 18.88
C ILE A 417 -21.86 5.01 19.49
#